data_AF-A0A661S5E4-F1
#
_entry.id   AF-A0A661S5E4-F1
#
_cell.length_a   1.000
_cell.length_b   1.000
_cell.length_c   1.000
_cell.angle_alpha   90.00
_cell.angle_beta   90.00
_cell.angle_gamma   90.00
#
_symmetry.space_group_name_H-M   'P 1'
#
loop_
_entity.id
_entity.type
_entity.pdbx_description
1 polymer ?
#
loop_
_entity_poly.entity_id
_entity_poly.type
_entity_poly.pdbx_seq_one_letter_code
_entity_poly.pdbx_strand_id
1 'polypeptide(L)'
;MSNLRPIIILLMAMIFGIIIAFSYPAYRISAYIALSACTAFFIRGLTQKKNELFPLILLFFIYGYLSMQPYVAPEFPSDHVIHYADGDKWI
;
A
#
# COMPACT_ATOMS: atom_id res chain seq x y z
N MET A 1 4.65 13.51 -27.41
CA MET A 1 3.90 13.09 -26.20
C MET A 1 3.34 11.66 -26.35
N SER A 2 4.17 10.66 -26.67
CA SER A 2 3.70 9.28 -26.97
C SER A 2 3.99 8.25 -25.89
N ASN A 3 4.74 8.59 -24.83
CA ASN A 3 5.35 7.60 -23.92
C ASN A 3 4.69 7.53 -22.53
N LEU A 4 3.50 8.12 -22.33
CA LEU A 4 2.77 8.07 -21.05
C LEU A 4 1.95 6.78 -20.86
N ARG A 5 1.76 5.99 -21.91
CA ARG A 5 0.91 4.77 -21.90
C ARG A 5 1.24 3.78 -20.77
N PRO A 6 2.52 3.46 -20.46
CA PRO A 6 2.80 2.53 -19.37
C PRO A 6 2.56 3.15 -17.98
N ILE A 7 2.77 4.47 -17.82
CA ILE A 7 2.58 5.15 -16.53
C ILE A 7 1.10 5.21 -16.14
N ILE A 8 0.20 5.43 -17.10
CA ILE A 8 -1.25 5.48 -16.85
C ILE A 8 -1.73 4.15 -16.25
N ILE A 9 -1.25 3.03 -16.79
CA ILE A 9 -1.64 1.69 -16.33
C ILE A 9 -1.13 1.43 -14.90
N LEU A 10 0.11 1.83 -14.60
CA LEU A 10 0.67 1.71 -13.24
C LEU A 10 -0.09 2.58 -12.23
N LEU A 11 -0.46 3.78 -12.64
CA LEU A 11 -1.21 4.71 -11.80
C LEU A 11 -2.63 4.18 -11.52
N MET A 12 -3.31 3.64 -12.53
CA MET A 12 -4.59 2.96 -12.33
C MET A 12 -4.45 1.79 -11.35
N ALA A 13 -3.42 0.96 -11.50
CA ALA A 13 -3.17 -0.17 -10.60
C ALA A 13 -2.98 0.27 -9.14
N MET A 14 -2.23 1.35 -8.93
CA MET A 14 -2.04 1.93 -7.60
C MET A 14 -3.35 2.47 -7.01
N ILE A 15 -4.18 3.17 -7.81
CA ILE A 15 -5.51 3.64 -7.37
C ILE A 15 -6.40 2.46 -6.95
N PHE A 16 -6.43 1.37 -7.72
CA PHE A 16 -7.20 0.18 -7.35
C PHE A 16 -6.71 -0.43 -6.03
N GLY A 17 -5.39 -0.50 -5.82
CA GLY A 17 -4.82 -0.96 -4.56
C GLY A 17 -5.26 -0.10 -3.37
N ILE A 18 -5.24 1.22 -3.56
CA ILE A 18 -5.74 2.19 -2.56
C ILE A 18 -7.21 1.91 -2.22
N ILE A 19 -8.09 1.79 -3.22
CA ILE A 19 -9.52 1.55 -3.00
C ILE A 19 -9.76 0.26 -2.20
N ILE A 20 -9.03 -0.81 -2.52
CA ILE A 20 -9.15 -2.10 -1.86
C ILE A 20 -8.63 -2.05 -0.41
N ALA A 21 -7.66 -1.18 -0.11
CA ALA A 21 -7.19 -0.97 1.27
C ALA A 21 -8.31 -0.52 2.21
N PHE A 22 -9.19 0.35 1.72
CA PHE A 22 -10.36 0.81 2.48
C PHE A 22 -11.38 -0.31 2.73
N SER A 23 -11.58 -1.22 1.78
CA SER A 23 -12.54 -2.32 1.94
C SER A 23 -12.01 -3.44 2.85
N TYR A 24 -10.69 -3.66 2.87
CA TYR A 24 -10.08 -4.79 3.56
C TYR A 24 -8.85 -4.39 4.38
N PRO A 25 -9.02 -3.76 5.56
CA PRO A 25 -7.91 -3.30 6.39
C PRO A 25 -7.09 -4.43 7.06
N ALA A 26 -7.67 -5.61 7.30
CA ALA A 26 -7.07 -6.63 8.17
C ALA A 26 -5.92 -7.46 7.56
N TYR A 27 -5.65 -7.37 6.26
CA TYR A 27 -4.72 -8.29 5.55
C TYR A 27 -3.31 -7.72 5.35
N ARG A 28 -2.78 -7.01 6.35
CA ARG A 28 -1.44 -6.39 6.28
C ARG A 28 -0.32 -7.42 6.09
N ILE A 29 -0.31 -8.48 6.89
CA ILE A 29 0.76 -9.50 6.89
C ILE A 29 0.84 -10.21 5.53
N SER A 30 -0.31 -10.64 4.99
CA SER A 30 -0.35 -11.29 3.68
C SER A 30 0.06 -10.33 2.55
N ALA A 31 -0.28 -9.04 2.67
CA ALA A 31 0.16 -8.04 1.71
C ALA A 31 1.68 -7.80 1.73
N TYR A 32 2.34 -7.83 2.90
CA TYR A 32 3.82 -7.79 2.97
C TYR A 32 4.47 -9.02 2.31
N ILE A 33 3.91 -10.22 2.53
CA ILE A 33 4.40 -11.45 1.90
C ILE A 33 4.25 -11.33 0.37
N ALA A 34 3.08 -10.91 -0.11
CA ALA A 34 2.84 -10.69 -1.53
C ALA A 34 3.81 -9.66 -2.13
N LEU A 35 4.05 -8.53 -1.43
CA LEU A 35 4.98 -7.49 -1.87
C LEU A 35 6.40 -8.04 -2.04
N SER A 36 6.89 -8.81 -1.06
CA SER A 36 8.22 -9.41 -1.11
C SER A 36 8.38 -10.38 -2.29
N ALA A 37 7.38 -11.23 -2.51
CA ALA A 37 7.37 -12.18 -3.62
C ALA A 37 7.39 -11.46 -4.97
N CYS A 38 6.52 -10.47 -5.16
CA CYS A 38 6.44 -9.71 -6.42
C CYS A 38 7.69 -8.91 -6.71
N THR A 39 8.32 -8.34 -5.67
CA THR A 39 9.60 -7.66 -5.80
C THR A 39 10.70 -8.63 -6.24
N ALA A 40 10.76 -9.83 -5.65
CA ALA A 40 11.73 -10.86 -6.06
C ALA A 40 11.51 -11.33 -7.50
N PHE A 41 10.25 -11.55 -7.91
CA PHE A 41 9.91 -11.89 -9.30
C PHE A 41 10.30 -10.78 -10.26
N PHE A 42 10.01 -9.53 -9.93
CA PHE A 42 10.40 -8.38 -10.76
C PHE A 42 11.92 -8.27 -10.93
N ILE A 43 12.69 -8.41 -9.83
CA ILE A 43 14.16 -8.41 -9.87
C ILE A 43 14.69 -9.56 -10.74
N ARG A 44 14.10 -10.76 -10.62
CA ARG A 44 14.45 -11.90 -11.48
C ARG A 44 14.10 -11.65 -12.95
N GLY A 45 12.97 -11.01 -13.25
CA GLY A 45 12.60 -10.62 -14.61
C GLY A 45 13.60 -9.64 -15.23
N LEU A 46 14.08 -8.67 -14.44
CA LEU A 46 15.12 -7.72 -14.83
C LEU A 46 16.45 -8.41 -15.15
N THR A 47 16.90 -9.37 -14.34
CA THR A 47 18.14 -10.11 -14.62
C THR A 47 18.01 -11.01 -15.86
N GLN A 48 16.80 -11.46 -16.19
CA GLN A 48 16.51 -12.21 -17.41
C GLN A 48 16.23 -11.33 -18.65
N LYS A 49 16.33 -9.99 -18.53
CA LYS A 49 15.97 -9.00 -19.57
C LYS A 49 14.57 -9.22 -20.17
N LYS A 50 13.64 -9.75 -19.37
CA LYS A 50 12.25 -9.92 -19.79
C LYS A 50 11.45 -8.69 -19.38
N ASN A 51 10.69 -8.13 -20.33
CA ASN A 51 9.76 -7.05 -20.06
C ASN A 51 8.52 -7.61 -19.36
N GLU A 52 8.62 -7.83 -18.06
CA GLU A 52 7.51 -8.32 -17.25
C GLU A 52 6.71 -7.12 -16.70
N LEU A 53 5.78 -6.61 -17.52
CA LEU A 53 4.85 -5.54 -17.10
C LEU A 53 3.89 -6.01 -16.00
N PHE A 54 3.51 -7.29 -16.01
CA PHE A 54 2.57 -7.86 -15.04
C PHE A 54 3.05 -7.77 -13.57
N PRO A 55 4.25 -8.25 -13.19
CA PRO A 55 4.73 -8.12 -11.82
C PRO A 55 4.91 -6.67 -11.41
N LEU A 56 5.24 -5.76 -12.34
CA LEU A 56 5.35 -4.34 -12.05
C LEU A 56 3.98 -3.72 -11.71
N ILE A 57 2.95 -4.02 -12.51
CA ILE A 57 1.56 -3.58 -12.24
C ILE A 57 1.10 -4.10 -10.88
N LEU A 58 1.35 -5.38 -10.61
CA LEU A 58 0.93 -6.03 -9.37
C LEU A 58 1.71 -5.48 -8.15
N LEU A 59 2.98 -5.11 -8.32
CA LEU A 59 3.78 -4.43 -7.31
C LEU A 59 3.21 -3.04 -6.97
N PHE A 60 2.86 -2.24 -7.98
CA PHE A 60 2.23 -0.92 -7.76
C PHE A 60 0.86 -1.03 -7.09
N PHE A 61 0.09 -2.06 -7.43
CA PHE A 61 -1.17 -2.35 -6.77
C PHE A 61 -0.98 -2.66 -5.28
N ILE A 62 -0.08 -3.58 -4.93
CA ILE A 62 0.18 -3.94 -3.51
C ILE A 62 0.76 -2.74 -2.76
N TYR A 63 1.64 -1.96 -3.40
CA TYR A 63 2.19 -0.74 -2.81
C TYR A 63 1.10 0.29 -2.50
N GLY A 64 0.18 0.52 -3.42
CA GLY A 64 -0.99 1.38 -3.19
C GLY A 64 -1.84 0.90 -2.01
N TYR A 65 -2.05 -0.42 -1.90
CA TYR A 65 -2.77 -1.02 -0.78
C TYR A 65 -2.06 -0.75 0.57
N LEU A 66 -0.75 -1.03 0.64
CA LEU A 66 0.04 -0.86 1.86
C LEU A 66 0.22 0.61 2.27
N SER A 67 0.34 1.51 1.31
CA SER A 67 0.53 2.94 1.57
C SER A 67 -0.63 3.55 2.36
N MET A 68 -1.85 3.03 2.20
CA MET A 68 -3.04 3.54 2.87
C MET A 68 -3.35 2.83 4.18
N GLN A 69 -2.78 1.65 4.41
CA GLN A 69 -2.96 0.90 5.64
C GLN A 69 -2.81 1.72 6.92
N PRO A 70 -1.74 2.52 7.14
CA PRO A 70 -1.59 3.29 8.38
C PRO A 70 -2.69 4.35 8.59
N TYR A 71 -3.35 4.79 7.53
CA TYR A 71 -4.42 5.79 7.58
C TYR A 71 -5.82 5.17 7.71
N VAL A 72 -6.04 4.00 7.10
CA VAL A 72 -7.34 3.30 7.11
C VAL A 72 -7.58 2.58 8.44
N ALA A 73 -6.55 1.95 8.98
CA ALA A 73 -6.63 1.20 10.23
C ALA A 73 -5.42 1.57 11.10
N PRO A 74 -5.41 2.76 11.72
CA PRO A 74 -4.37 3.12 12.67
C PRO A 74 -4.39 2.14 13.84
N GLU A 75 -3.26 1.47 14.06
CA GLU A 75 -3.06 0.67 15.27
C GLU A 75 -2.61 1.62 16.37
N PHE A 76 -3.54 2.03 17.23
CA PHE A 76 -3.21 2.85 18.39
C PHE A 76 -2.68 1.95 19.50
N PRO A 77 -1.52 2.28 20.11
CA PRO A 77 -1.05 1.58 21.29
C PRO A 77 -2.05 1.74 22.44
N SER A 78 -2.13 0.77 23.36
CA SER A 78 -3.08 0.82 24.49
C SER A 78 -2.91 2.08 25.36
N ASP A 79 -1.72 2.70 25.35
CA ASP A 79 -1.40 3.93 26.07
C ASP A 79 -1.65 5.22 25.28
N HIS A 80 -2.38 5.20 24.16
CA HIS A 80 -2.55 6.40 23.32
C HIS A 80 -3.45 7.49 23.92
N VAL A 81 -4.13 7.25 25.05
CA VAL A 81 -5.00 8.23 25.72
C VAL A 81 -4.36 8.70 27.03
N ILE A 82 -3.28 9.48 26.94
CA ILE A 82 -2.56 10.00 28.13
C ILE A 82 -3.12 11.35 28.60
N HIS A 83 -3.88 12.05 27.75
CA HIS A 83 -4.52 13.31 28.11
C HIS A 83 -5.97 13.29 27.66
N TYR A 84 -6.84 12.69 28.48
CA TYR A 84 -8.23 13.11 28.51
C TYR A 84 -8.23 14.62 28.78
N ALA A 85 -8.93 15.36 27.93
CA ALA A 85 -9.19 16.78 28.07
C ALA A 85 -10.15 17.04 29.25
N ASP A 86 -9.78 16.59 30.45
CA ASP A 86 -10.36 17.10 31.69
C ASP A 86 -9.54 18.33 32.10
N GLY A 87 -9.67 19.36 31.27
CA GLY A 87 -9.50 20.72 31.75
C GLY A 87 -10.71 21.02 32.62
N ASP A 88 -10.72 20.43 33.82
CA ASP A 88 -11.72 20.70 34.83
C ASP A 88 -11.78 22.22 35.00
N LYS A 89 -12.95 22.70 34.63
CA LYS A 89 -13.49 24.05 34.78
C LYS A 89 -12.90 24.72 36.03
N TRP A 90 -12.21 25.84 35.84
CA TRP A 90 -11.98 26.80 36.92
C TRP A 90 -13.34 27.40 37.30
N ILE A 91 -13.99 26.82 38.32
CA ILE A 91 -15.10 27.44 39.07
C ILE A 91 -14.58 27.86 40.43
#